data_AF-A0A371I1H9-F1
#
_entry.id   AF-A0A371I1H9-F1
#
_cell.length_a   1.000
_cell.length_b   1.000
_cell.length_c   1.000
_cell.angle_alpha   90.00
_cell.angle_beta   90.00
_cell.angle_gamma   90.00
#
_symmetry.space_group_name_H-M   'P 1'
#
loop_
_entity.id
_entity.type
_entity.pdbx_description
1 polymer ?
#
loop_
_entity_poly.entity_id
_entity_poly.type
_entity_poly.pdbx_seq_one_letter_code
_entity_poly.pdbx_strand_id
1 'polypeptide(L)'
;MRPSKSSWSCTGFYVMKAFEIEYLLPNKSDLIKRIQDSTIFSKFDLKSGYYQIGVKEENRYKMTFVVPFGHYEWNVMPQGLKNAPSKFQNIMNNIFNQYMDFSLVYLDDVLIFSKNINQHVQHLNQFINIIKENG
;
A
#
# COMPACT_ATOMS: atom_id res chain seq x y z
N MET A 1 -7.85 15.64 5.25
CA MET A 1 -8.83 16.14 4.26
C MET A 1 -8.71 17.66 4.17
N ARG A 2 -9.05 18.28 3.05
CA ARG A 2 -9.09 19.74 2.90
C ARG A 2 -10.29 20.19 2.05
N PRO A 3 -10.78 21.44 2.18
CA PRO A 3 -11.77 21.99 1.26
C PRO A 3 -11.25 21.95 -0.19
N SER A 4 -12.08 21.56 -1.15
CA SER A 4 -11.68 21.55 -2.56
C SER A 4 -11.50 22.97 -3.10
N LYS A 5 -10.48 23.16 -3.94
CA LYS A 5 -10.22 24.45 -4.63
C LYS A 5 -10.91 24.54 -6.01
N SER A 6 -11.62 23.49 -6.44
CA SER A 6 -12.19 23.41 -7.79
C SER A 6 -13.63 23.94 -7.84
N SER A 7 -13.98 24.76 -8.86
CA SER A 7 -15.30 25.40 -8.98
C SER A 7 -16.34 24.56 -9.74
N TRP A 8 -16.09 23.27 -9.95
CA TRP A 8 -16.97 22.44 -10.78
C TRP A 8 -18.14 21.91 -9.95
N SER A 9 -19.31 22.56 -10.10
CA SER A 9 -20.59 22.03 -9.66
C SER A 9 -21.08 20.99 -10.67
N CYS A 10 -21.02 19.71 -10.33
CA CYS A 10 -21.75 18.69 -11.07
C CYS A 10 -22.32 17.64 -10.10
N THR A 11 -23.64 17.62 -10.06
CA THR A 11 -24.53 16.58 -9.54
C THR A 11 -24.11 15.18 -10.02
N GLY A 12 -23.72 14.31 -9.10
CA GLY A 12 -23.43 12.90 -9.39
C GLY A 12 -22.63 12.20 -8.28
N PHE A 13 -23.18 11.09 -7.77
CA PHE A 13 -22.61 10.24 -6.71
C PHE A 13 -21.20 9.70 -7.04
N TYR A 14 -20.30 9.70 -6.05
CA TYR A 14 -19.00 9.01 -5.98
C TYR A 14 -18.27 8.71 -7.30
N VAL A 15 -17.84 9.74 -8.04
CA VAL A 15 -16.93 9.51 -9.18
C VAL A 15 -15.48 9.67 -8.71
N MET A 16 -14.93 8.65 -8.04
CA MET A 16 -13.49 8.51 -7.89
C MET A 16 -12.91 8.11 -9.25
N LYS A 17 -12.39 9.08 -10.01
CA LYS A 17 -11.83 8.81 -11.33
C LYS A 17 -10.52 8.04 -11.16
N ALA A 18 -10.51 6.81 -11.68
CA ALA A 18 -9.41 5.86 -11.57
C ALA A 18 -8.08 6.46 -12.06
N PHE A 19 -7.02 6.25 -11.29
CA PHE A 19 -5.65 6.57 -11.67
C PHE A 19 -5.14 5.48 -12.60
N GLU A 20 -4.82 5.74 -13.87
CA GLU A 20 -4.12 4.75 -14.71
C GLU A 20 -2.73 4.47 -14.13
N ILE A 21 -2.60 3.37 -13.38
CA ILE A 21 -1.31 2.77 -13.02
C ILE A 21 -1.52 1.26 -13.11
N GLU A 22 -1.06 0.66 -14.19
CA GLU A 22 -0.97 -0.79 -14.31
C GLU A 22 0.25 -1.26 -13.53
N TYR A 23 0.09 -1.50 -12.22
CA TYR A 23 1.03 -2.34 -11.49
C TYR A 23 0.45 -3.75 -11.43
N LEU A 24 1.09 -4.68 -12.12
CA LEU A 24 0.69 -6.08 -12.12
C LEU A 24 0.98 -6.67 -10.73
N LEU A 25 -0.06 -7.22 -10.11
CA LEU A 25 0.11 -7.94 -8.86
C LEU A 25 0.96 -9.20 -9.10
N PRO A 26 1.85 -9.56 -8.17
CA PRO A 26 2.64 -10.77 -8.30
C PRO A 26 1.75 -12.01 -8.37
N ASN A 27 2.13 -12.96 -9.23
CA ASN A 27 1.41 -14.22 -9.37
C ASN A 27 1.54 -15.07 -8.09
N LYS A 28 0.41 -15.51 -7.56
CA LYS A 28 0.34 -16.32 -6.34
C LYS A 28 1.21 -17.59 -6.42
N SER A 29 1.30 -18.23 -7.58
CA SER A 29 2.12 -19.43 -7.78
C SER A 29 3.61 -19.15 -7.56
N ASP A 30 4.09 -17.99 -8.02
CA ASP A 30 5.50 -17.60 -7.87
C ASP A 30 5.81 -17.20 -6.42
N LEU A 31 4.85 -16.55 -5.76
CA LEU A 31 4.92 -16.26 -4.33
C LEU A 31 5.06 -17.53 -3.49
N ILE A 32 4.28 -18.57 -3.79
CA ILE A 32 4.32 -19.86 -3.08
C ILE A 32 5.68 -20.55 -3.27
N LYS A 33 6.23 -20.54 -4.49
CA LYS A 33 7.56 -21.12 -4.76
C LYS A 33 8.66 -20.49 -3.92
N ARG A 34 8.58 -19.18 -3.62
CA ARG A 34 9.59 -18.49 -2.80
C ARG A 34 9.61 -18.94 -1.35
N ILE A 35 8.44 -19.29 -0.82
CA ILE A 35 8.29 -19.68 0.59
C ILE A 35 8.41 -21.19 0.83
N GLN A 36 8.49 -22.00 -0.23
CA GLN A 36 8.45 -23.46 -0.13
C GLN A 36 9.54 -24.04 0.78
N ASP A 37 10.72 -23.41 0.82
CA ASP A 37 11.88 -23.88 1.57
C ASP A 37 11.96 -23.30 3.00
N SER A 38 10.93 -22.57 3.42
CA SER A 38 10.87 -21.90 4.72
C SER A 38 10.02 -22.68 5.72
N THR A 39 10.39 -22.59 6.99
CA THR A 39 9.75 -23.35 8.07
C THR A 39 9.02 -22.45 9.05
N ILE A 40 9.45 -21.18 9.18
CA ILE A 40 8.90 -20.20 10.10
C ILE A 40 8.40 -19.01 9.31
N PHE A 41 7.20 -18.55 9.67
CA PHE A 41 6.50 -17.47 9.01
C PHE A 41 5.95 -16.49 10.05
N SER A 42 6.13 -15.20 9.79
CA SER A 42 5.48 -14.12 10.53
C SER A 42 4.75 -13.23 9.54
N LYS A 43 3.47 -13.00 9.80
CA LYS A 43 2.61 -12.14 8.99
C LYS A 43 2.39 -10.82 9.71
N PHE A 44 2.59 -9.71 9.00
CA PHE A 44 2.35 -8.36 9.46
C PHE A 44 1.30 -7.70 8.58
N ASP A 45 0.29 -7.10 9.21
CA ASP A 45 -0.76 -6.33 8.56
C ASP A 45 -0.40 -4.84 8.70
N LEU A 46 -0.20 -4.16 7.57
CA LEU A 46 0.08 -2.72 7.55
C LEU A 46 -1.23 -1.96 7.68
N LYS A 47 -1.84 -2.05 8.86
CA LYS A 47 -3.06 -1.31 9.19
C LYS A 47 -2.86 0.16 8.86
N SER A 48 -3.80 0.71 8.10
CA SER A 48 -3.79 2.11 7.67
C SER A 48 -2.64 2.52 6.73
N GLY A 49 -1.90 1.58 6.12
CA GLY A 49 -0.82 1.89 5.17
C GLY A 49 -1.27 2.78 4.00
N TYR A 50 -2.52 2.63 3.55
CA TYR A 50 -3.11 3.53 2.55
C TYR A 50 -3.13 4.99 2.99
N TYR A 51 -3.45 5.27 4.26
CA TYR A 51 -3.53 6.62 4.79
C TYR A 51 -2.16 7.27 5.01
N GLN A 52 -1.07 6.49 5.01
CA GLN A 52 0.29 7.03 5.06
C GLN A 52 0.78 7.50 3.68
N ILE A 53 0.18 7.00 2.60
CA ILE A 53 0.59 7.37 1.24
C ILE A 53 -0.04 8.71 0.84
N GLY A 54 0.81 9.72 0.74
CA GLY A 54 0.44 11.05 0.25
C GLY A 54 0.02 11.04 -1.22
N VAL A 55 -1.04 11.77 -1.53
CA VAL A 55 -1.48 12.04 -2.90
C VAL A 55 -0.75 13.29 -3.40
N LYS A 56 -0.07 13.16 -4.55
CA LYS A 56 0.55 14.30 -5.25
C LYS A 56 -0.49 15.40 -5.48
N GLU A 57 -0.11 16.66 -5.28
CA GLU A 57 -1.06 17.77 -5.30
C GLU A 57 -1.85 17.89 -6.61
N GLU A 58 -1.17 17.68 -7.74
CA GLU A 58 -1.74 17.64 -9.09
C GLU A 58 -2.86 16.59 -9.26
N ASN A 59 -2.95 15.61 -8.35
CA ASN A 59 -3.84 14.47 -8.44
C ASN A 59 -4.95 14.47 -7.40
N ARG A 60 -4.92 15.41 -6.44
CA ARG A 60 -5.90 15.51 -5.35
C ARG A 60 -7.32 15.83 -5.84
N TYR A 61 -7.44 16.61 -6.92
CA TYR A 61 -8.75 16.97 -7.49
C TYR A 61 -9.54 15.75 -8.00
N LYS A 62 -8.85 14.69 -8.43
CA LYS A 62 -9.47 13.41 -8.87
C LYS A 62 -10.04 12.61 -7.69
N MET A 63 -9.69 13.01 -6.47
CA MET A 63 -10.05 12.38 -5.21
C MET A 63 -10.96 13.29 -4.39
N THR A 64 -11.74 14.13 -5.08
CA THR A 64 -12.76 14.97 -4.47
C THR A 64 -14.00 14.12 -4.19
N PHE A 65 -14.59 14.30 -3.01
CA PHE A 65 -15.89 13.74 -2.66
C PHE A 65 -16.81 14.86 -2.17
N VAL A 66 -18.12 14.61 -2.28
CA VAL A 66 -19.16 15.58 -1.93
C VAL A 66 -19.84 15.13 -0.65
N VAL A 67 -20.01 16.05 0.29
CA VAL A 67 -20.87 15.89 1.47
C VAL A 67 -21.95 16.98 1.43
N PRO A 68 -23.08 16.84 2.15
CA PRO A 68 -24.17 17.83 2.12
C PRO A 68 -23.74 19.27 2.46
N PHE A 69 -22.60 19.44 3.15
CA PHE A 69 -22.08 20.72 3.60
C PHE A 69 -20.87 21.24 2.78
N GLY A 70 -20.49 20.55 1.68
CA GLY A 70 -19.43 21.02 0.80
C GLY A 70 -18.63 19.93 0.08
N HIS A 71 -17.56 20.37 -0.60
CA HIS A 71 -16.66 19.50 -1.36
C HIS A 71 -15.30 19.38 -0.66
N TYR A 72 -14.82 18.15 -0.50
CA TYR A 72 -13.56 17.86 0.17
C TYR A 72 -12.65 17.01 -0.69
N GLU A 73 -11.36 17.23 -0.57
CA GLU A 73 -10.30 16.46 -1.23
C GLU A 73 -9.53 15.59 -0.23
N TRP A 74 -9.16 14.41 -0.68
CA TRP A 74 -8.23 13.54 0.04
C TRP A 74 -6.77 13.98 -0.17
N ASN A 75 -6.04 14.17 0.94
CA ASN A 75 -4.59 14.43 0.91
C ASN A 75 -3.76 13.14 0.87
N VAL A 76 -4.36 12.04 1.32
CA VAL A 76 -3.78 10.70 1.46
C VAL A 76 -4.66 9.71 0.72
N MET A 77 -4.15 8.54 0.37
CA MET A 77 -4.90 7.56 -0.40
C MET A 77 -6.05 6.95 0.46
N PRO A 78 -7.33 7.16 0.11
CA PRO A 78 -8.43 6.54 0.81
C PRO A 78 -8.53 5.06 0.45
N GLN A 79 -8.96 4.26 1.43
CA GLN A 79 -9.41 2.89 1.18
C GLN A 79 -10.61 2.88 0.23
N GLY A 80 -10.70 1.85 -0.62
CA GLY A 80 -11.79 1.67 -1.59
C GLY A 80 -11.52 2.26 -2.98
N LEU A 81 -10.36 2.90 -3.20
CA LEU A 81 -9.90 3.21 -4.55
C LEU A 81 -9.49 1.92 -5.27
N LYS A 82 -10.08 1.68 -6.46
CA LYS A 82 -9.80 0.51 -7.29
C LYS A 82 -8.30 0.26 -7.54
N ASN A 83 -7.51 1.34 -7.65
CA ASN A 83 -6.09 1.27 -8.00
C ASN A 83 -5.17 1.59 -6.82
N ALA A 84 -5.72 1.78 -5.61
CA ALA A 84 -4.91 1.97 -4.41
C ALA A 84 -3.99 0.77 -4.11
N PRO A 85 -4.45 -0.49 -4.23
CA PRO A 85 -3.59 -1.64 -3.94
C PRO A 85 -2.40 -1.74 -4.89
N SER A 86 -2.58 -1.47 -6.19
CA SER A 86 -1.50 -1.47 -7.19
C SER A 86 -0.40 -0.43 -6.87
N LYS A 87 -0.80 0.77 -6.44
CA LYS A 87 0.16 1.81 -6.07
C LYS A 87 0.86 1.52 -4.74
N PHE A 88 0.12 0.98 -3.78
CA PHE A 88 0.66 0.50 -2.51
C PHE A 88 1.72 -0.59 -2.78
N GLN A 89 1.38 -1.59 -3.61
CA GLN A 89 2.30 -2.65 -4.01
C GLN A 89 3.59 -2.11 -4.64
N ASN A 90 3.51 -1.09 -5.51
CA ASN A 90 4.71 -0.50 -6.12
C ASN A 90 5.63 0.16 -5.09
N ILE A 91 5.05 0.91 -4.14
CA ILE A 91 5.81 1.57 -3.06
C ILE A 91 6.46 0.52 -2.15
N MET A 92 5.67 -0.48 -1.76
CA MET A 92 6.15 -1.58 -0.95
C MET A 92 7.24 -2.39 -1.64
N ASN A 93 7.07 -2.69 -2.93
CA ASN A 93 8.08 -3.38 -3.70
C ASN A 93 9.36 -2.57 -3.78
N ASN A 94 9.32 -1.24 -3.88
CA ASN A 94 10.53 -0.41 -3.83
C ASN A 94 11.26 -0.48 -2.48
N ILE A 95 10.51 -0.46 -1.36
CA ILE A 95 11.10 -0.53 0.00
C ILE A 95 11.69 -1.93 0.27
N PHE A 96 10.94 -2.97 -0.10
CA PHE A 96 11.26 -4.37 0.17
C PHE A 96 12.06 -5.06 -0.93
N ASN A 97 12.36 -4.39 -2.06
CA ASN A 97 13.09 -4.96 -3.19
C ASN A 97 14.43 -5.58 -2.74
N GLN A 98 15.14 -4.88 -1.87
CA GLN A 98 16.43 -5.29 -1.32
C GLN A 98 16.34 -6.39 -0.24
N TYR A 99 15.13 -6.72 0.22
CA TYR A 99 14.86 -7.70 1.28
C TYR A 99 14.01 -8.88 0.77
N MET A 100 13.97 -9.06 -0.54
CA MET A 100 13.18 -10.07 -1.24
C MET A 100 13.56 -11.52 -0.89
N ASP A 101 14.74 -11.74 -0.30
CA ASP A 101 15.21 -13.07 0.07
C ASP A 101 14.49 -13.64 1.30
N PHE A 102 13.93 -12.77 2.15
CA PHE A 102 13.25 -13.17 3.38
C PHE A 102 11.91 -12.46 3.63
N SER A 103 11.52 -11.55 2.74
CA SER A 103 10.25 -10.81 2.82
C SER A 103 9.45 -10.95 1.53
N LEU A 104 8.13 -10.99 1.71
CA LEU A 104 7.16 -11.09 0.64
C LEU A 104 6.03 -10.12 0.93
N VAL A 105 5.78 -9.19 0.01
CA VAL A 105 4.68 -8.23 0.14
C VAL A 105 3.57 -8.61 -0.81
N TYR A 106 2.35 -8.70 -0.28
CA TYR A 106 1.15 -8.95 -1.06
C TYR A 106 0.02 -8.04 -0.58
N LEU A 107 -0.31 -7.03 -1.38
CA LEU A 107 -1.29 -6.00 -1.01
C LEU A 107 -0.89 -5.36 0.33
N ASP A 108 -1.72 -5.50 1.37
CA ASP A 108 -1.54 -4.91 2.70
C ASP A 108 -0.73 -5.80 3.66
N ASP A 109 -0.45 -7.03 3.25
CA ASP A 109 0.23 -8.03 4.07
C ASP A 109 1.71 -8.09 3.73
N VAL A 110 2.56 -8.05 4.76
CA VAL A 110 3.98 -8.40 4.66
C VAL A 110 4.23 -9.71 5.37
N LEU A 111 4.78 -10.67 4.64
CA LEU A 111 5.16 -11.97 5.14
C LEU A 111 6.68 -12.03 5.26
N ILE A 112 7.17 -12.29 6.47
CA ILE A 112 8.57 -12.57 6.76
C ILE A 112 8.72 -14.09 6.93
N PHE A 113 9.69 -14.67 6.24
CA PHE A 113 9.90 -16.12 6.24
C PHE A 113 11.37 -16.49 6.44
N SER A 114 11.60 -17.62 7.10
CA SER A 114 12.95 -18.11 7.46
C SER A 114 12.99 -19.63 7.60
N LYS A 115 14.20 -20.21 7.55
CA LYS A 115 14.43 -21.66 7.71
C LYS A 115 14.63 -22.12 9.15
N ASN A 116 15.02 -21.22 10.04
CA ASN A 116 15.23 -21.50 11.47
C ASN A 116 14.94 -20.26 12.32
N ILE A 117 14.76 -20.46 13.63
CA ILE A 117 14.32 -19.41 14.56
C ILE A 117 15.38 -18.32 14.74
N ASN A 118 16.67 -18.68 14.74
CA ASN A 118 17.76 -17.71 14.94
C ASN A 118 17.83 -16.71 13.77
N GLN A 119 17.72 -17.20 12.52
CA GLN A 119 17.58 -16.36 11.33
C GLN A 119 16.29 -15.55 11.37
N HIS A 120 15.19 -16.15 11.84
CA HIS A 120 13.92 -15.45 11.90
C HIS A 120 13.96 -14.22 12.82
N VAL A 121 14.59 -14.34 13.99
CA VAL A 121 14.78 -13.19 14.89
C VAL A 121 15.62 -12.09 14.23
N GLN A 122 16.66 -12.46 13.47
CA GLN A 122 17.45 -11.48 12.70
C GLN A 122 16.62 -10.78 11.62
N HIS A 123 15.85 -11.53 10.84
CA HIS A 123 14.97 -11.00 9.80
C HIS A 123 13.90 -10.07 10.39
N LEU A 124 13.34 -10.43 11.54
CA LEU A 124 12.38 -9.59 12.26
C LEU A 124 12.98 -8.29 12.75
N ASN A 125 14.20 -8.33 13.32
CA ASN A 125 14.89 -7.11 13.74
C ASN A 125 15.17 -6.18 12.56
N GLN A 126 15.60 -6.75 11.43
CA GLN A 126 15.81 -6.00 10.20
C GLN A 126 14.51 -5.40 9.68
N PHE A 127 13.42 -6.18 9.64
CA PHE A 127 12.08 -5.72 9.27
C PHE A 127 11.60 -4.54 10.13
N ILE A 128 11.77 -4.63 11.46
CA ILE A 128 11.38 -3.56 12.39
C ILE A 128 12.19 -2.29 12.13
N ASN A 129 13.48 -2.41 11.84
CA ASN A 129 14.32 -1.24 11.52
C ASN A 129 13.88 -0.57 10.21
N ILE A 130 13.58 -1.37 9.17
CA ILE A 130 13.09 -0.86 7.89
C ILE A 130 11.79 -0.07 8.07
N ILE A 131 10.84 -0.61 8.85
CA ILE A 131 9.58 0.10 9.13
C ILE A 131 9.87 1.42 9.84
N LYS A 132 10.69 1.40 10.91
CA LYS A 132 11.02 2.63 11.66
C LYS A 132 11.69 3.72 10.80
N GLU A 133 12.48 3.33 9.81
CA GLU A 133 13.13 4.28 8.89
C GLU A 133 12.16 4.86 7.84
N ASN A 134 11.11 4.11 7.48
CA ASN A 134 10.18 4.47 6.40
C ASN A 134 8.80 4.93 6.88
N GLY A 135 8.51 4.90 8.19
CA GLY A 135 7.24 5.40 8.75
C GLY A 135 7.00 5.02 10.21
#